data_AF-A0A975KFX4-F1
#
_entry.id   AF-A0A975KFX4-F1
#
_cell.length_a   1.000
_cell.length_b   1.000
_cell.length_c   1.000
_cell.angle_alpha   90.00
_cell.angle_beta   90.00
_cell.angle_gamma   90.00
#
_symmetry.space_group_name_H-M   'P 1'
#
loop_
_entity.id
_entity.type
_entity.pdbx_description
1 polymer ?
#
loop_
_entity_poly.entity_id
_entity_poly.type
_entity_poly.pdbx_seq_one_letter_code
_entity_poly.pdbx_strand_id
1 'polypeptide(L)'
;MLLINLDYWRKYNIEEKCRQYYAKNIDRMLYNDQDLLNALLYDKKAVIPTRYNVQDAFYRKFNKGNSLPPEYKSTYQDALLHPAILHYTNRKPWEYHCMHPLRKLFYDYQNLTPYAGQSVLNNPLKRIHRFIHLLPYLLGFKQKRYYSLSTLRENQ
;
A
#
# COMPACT_ATOMS: atom_id res chain seq x y z
N MET A 1 -5.27 -3.61 -6.12
CA MET A 1 -6.44 -3.04 -6.80
C MET A 1 -6.64 -3.77 -8.10
N LEU A 2 -7.86 -4.13 -8.46
CA LEU A 2 -8.18 -4.78 -9.74
C LEU A 2 -9.48 -4.18 -10.28
N LEU A 3 -9.49 -3.89 -11.58
CA LEU A 3 -10.73 -3.74 -12.35
C LEU A 3 -10.91 -5.06 -13.10
N ILE A 4 -11.97 -5.79 -12.76
CA ILE A 4 -12.13 -7.19 -13.21
C ILE A 4 -13.16 -7.24 -14.34
N ASN A 5 -12.77 -7.82 -15.47
CA ASN A 5 -13.70 -8.20 -16.52
C ASN A 5 -14.41 -9.51 -16.13
N LEU A 6 -15.59 -9.39 -15.51
CA LEU A 6 -16.35 -10.54 -15.00
C LEU A 6 -16.87 -11.45 -16.11
N ASP A 7 -17.21 -10.91 -17.28
CA ASP A 7 -17.69 -11.72 -18.40
C ASP A 7 -16.59 -12.62 -18.95
N TYR A 8 -15.36 -12.09 -19.04
CA TYR A 8 -14.18 -12.88 -19.34
C TYR A 8 -13.95 -13.96 -18.27
N TRP A 9 -14.01 -13.60 -16.98
CA TRP A 9 -13.78 -14.55 -15.90
C TRP A 9 -14.77 -15.72 -15.92
N ARG A 10 -16.05 -15.45 -16.15
CA ARG A 10 -17.10 -16.47 -16.29
C ARG A 10 -16.90 -17.31 -17.55
N LYS A 11 -16.67 -16.68 -18.71
CA LYS A 11 -16.48 -17.37 -20.00
C LYS A 11 -15.31 -18.34 -19.98
N TYR A 12 -14.21 -17.97 -19.33
CA TYR A 12 -12.97 -18.76 -19.32
C TYR A 12 -12.74 -19.54 -18.01
N ASN A 13 -13.75 -19.56 -17.14
CA ASN A 13 -13.76 -20.24 -15.84
C ASN A 13 -12.46 -20.00 -15.03
N ILE A 14 -12.12 -18.72 -14.85
CA ILE A 14 -10.85 -18.31 -14.24
C ILE A 14 -10.75 -18.76 -12.78
N GLU A 15 -11.85 -18.77 -12.04
CA GLU A 15 -11.90 -19.25 -10.65
C GLU A 15 -11.43 -20.71 -10.53
N GLU A 16 -11.94 -21.59 -11.39
CA GLU A 16 -11.55 -23.00 -11.35
C GLU A 16 -10.06 -23.18 -11.73
N LYS A 17 -9.56 -22.38 -12.68
CA LYS A 17 -8.12 -22.37 -13.02
C LYS A 17 -7.28 -21.89 -11.84
N CYS A 18 -7.74 -20.88 -11.11
CA CYS A 18 -7.14 -20.43 -9.86
C CYS A 18 -7.06 -21.57 -8.84
N ARG A 19 -8.16 -22.29 -8.59
CA ARG A 19 -8.20 -23.42 -7.67
C ARG A 19 -7.23 -24.54 -8.05
N GLN A 20 -7.21 -24.92 -9.33
CA GLN A 20 -6.32 -25.96 -9.84
C GLN A 20 -4.84 -25.57 -9.77
N TYR A 21 -4.52 -24.32 -10.11
CA TYR A 21 -3.14 -23.84 -10.06
C TYR A 21 -2.64 -23.75 -8.62
N TYR A 22 -3.49 -23.26 -7.70
CA TYR A 22 -3.19 -23.22 -6.27
C TYR A 22 -2.88 -24.62 -5.72
N ALA A 23 -3.75 -25.59 -5.98
CA ALA A 23 -3.57 -26.97 -5.51
C ALA A 23 -2.28 -27.63 -6.03
N LYS A 24 -1.83 -27.27 -7.24
CA LYS A 24 -0.62 -27.83 -7.87
C LYS A 24 0.68 -27.13 -7.46
N ASN A 25 0.61 -25.89 -6.98
CA ASN A 25 1.81 -25.04 -6.79
C ASN A 25 1.90 -24.41 -5.40
N ILE A 26 1.16 -24.92 -4.41
CA ILE A 26 1.05 -24.32 -3.07
C ILE A 26 2.42 -24.04 -2.43
N ASP A 27 3.38 -24.95 -2.60
CA ASP A 27 4.74 -24.82 -2.04
C ASP A 27 5.57 -23.68 -2.63
N ARG A 28 5.14 -23.11 -3.76
CA ARG A 28 5.82 -22.02 -4.47
C ARG A 28 5.16 -20.66 -4.24
N MET A 29 4.06 -20.60 -3.51
CA MET A 29 3.27 -19.39 -3.34
C MET A 29 3.79 -18.56 -2.17
N LEU A 30 4.24 -17.34 -2.45
CA LEU A 30 4.76 -16.41 -1.43
C LEU A 30 3.70 -15.37 -1.03
N TYR A 31 2.87 -14.96 -1.98
CA TYR A 31 1.88 -13.89 -1.84
C TYR A 31 0.44 -14.35 -2.14
N ASN A 32 0.15 -15.64 -1.94
CA ASN A 32 -1.19 -16.22 -2.06
C ASN A 32 -1.88 -15.85 -3.38
N ASP A 33 -3.07 -15.25 -3.30
CA ASP A 33 -3.91 -14.82 -4.41
C ASP A 33 -3.20 -13.85 -5.37
N GLN A 34 -2.28 -13.02 -4.88
CA GLN A 34 -1.54 -12.10 -5.76
C GLN A 34 -0.62 -12.86 -6.72
N ASP A 35 0.07 -13.92 -6.26
CA ASP A 35 0.91 -14.75 -7.11
C ASP A 35 0.08 -15.55 -8.10
N LEU A 36 -1.07 -16.06 -7.63
CA LEU A 36 -2.00 -16.83 -8.45
C LEU A 36 -2.49 -16.03 -9.66
N LEU A 37 -2.97 -14.81 -9.40
CA LEU A 37 -3.45 -13.92 -10.45
C LEU A 37 -2.31 -13.49 -11.38
N ASN A 38 -1.13 -13.22 -10.85
CA ASN A 38 0.03 -12.86 -11.67
C ASN A 38 0.51 -14.01 -12.56
N ALA A 39 0.47 -15.25 -12.09
CA ALA A 39 0.87 -16.42 -12.86
C ALA A 39 -0.16 -16.77 -13.95
N LEU A 40 -1.45 -16.77 -13.61
CA LEU A 40 -2.52 -17.18 -14.53
C LEU A 40 -2.89 -16.10 -15.56
N LEU A 41 -2.75 -14.82 -15.20
CA LEU A 41 -3.15 -13.69 -16.03
C LEU A 41 -1.96 -12.83 -16.45
N TYR A 42 -0.74 -13.39 -16.44
CA TYR A 42 0.50 -12.67 -16.73
C TYR A 42 0.41 -11.80 -18.00
N ASP A 43 -0.09 -12.38 -19.10
CA ASP A 43 -0.25 -11.76 -20.41
C ASP A 43 -1.70 -11.34 -20.70
N LYS A 44 -2.62 -11.52 -19.75
CA LYS A 44 -4.06 -11.22 -19.86
C LYS A 44 -4.48 -10.08 -18.94
N LYS A 45 -3.68 -9.02 -18.86
CA LYS A 45 -3.94 -7.86 -18.02
C LYS A 45 -3.61 -6.55 -18.73
N ALA A 46 -4.39 -5.52 -18.44
CA ALA A 46 -4.05 -4.15 -18.77
C ALA A 46 -3.44 -3.47 -17.54
N VAL A 47 -2.36 -2.72 -17.75
CA VAL A 47 -1.75 -1.92 -16.70
C VAL A 47 -2.52 -0.61 -16.57
N ILE A 48 -2.86 -0.24 -15.33
CA ILE A 48 -3.49 1.05 -15.01
C ILE A 48 -2.47 1.98 -14.33
N PRO A 49 -2.68 3.31 -14.39
CA PRO A 49 -1.79 4.25 -13.73
C PRO A 49 -1.61 3.98 -12.23
N THR A 50 -0.38 4.12 -11.73
CA THR A 50 0.01 3.84 -10.33
C THR A 50 -0.87 4.56 -9.29
N ARG A 51 -1.38 5.75 -9.63
CA ARG A 51 -2.23 6.56 -8.75
C ARG A 51 -3.49 5.84 -8.24
N TYR A 52 -3.94 4.79 -8.93
CA TYR A 52 -5.10 3.97 -8.53
C TYR A 52 -4.75 2.81 -7.58
N ASN A 53 -3.48 2.62 -7.20
CA ASN A 53 -3.06 1.61 -6.23
C ASN A 53 -1.74 1.99 -5.57
N VAL A 54 -1.69 3.14 -4.90
CA VAL A 54 -0.46 3.63 -4.28
C VAL A 54 -0.23 2.91 -2.96
N GLN A 55 0.83 2.10 -2.89
CA GLN A 55 1.10 1.22 -1.75
C GLN A 55 2.06 1.86 -0.72
N ASP A 56 2.00 1.40 0.54
CA ASP A 56 2.89 1.82 1.64
C ASP A 56 4.38 1.77 1.25
N ALA A 57 4.77 0.72 0.53
CA ALA A 57 6.14 0.50 0.11
C ALA A 57 6.68 1.61 -0.81
N PHE A 58 5.81 2.32 -1.53
CA PHE A 58 6.21 3.37 -2.46
C PHE A 58 6.66 4.65 -1.73
N TYR A 59 6.16 4.90 -0.53
CA TYR A 59 6.60 6.02 0.28
C TYR A 59 7.92 5.77 1.04
N ARG A 60 8.49 4.56 0.96
CA ARG A 60 9.71 4.20 1.72
C ARG A 60 10.98 4.65 0.99
N LYS A 61 11.92 5.27 1.72
CA LYS A 61 13.17 5.81 1.15
C LYS A 61 14.08 4.77 0.51
N PHE A 62 14.05 3.54 1.02
CA PHE A 62 14.82 2.42 0.46
C PHE A 62 14.23 1.89 -0.85
N ASN A 63 13.02 2.33 -1.21
CA ASN A 63 12.31 1.92 -2.41
C ASN A 63 12.20 3.15 -3.34
N LYS A 64 13.30 3.50 -4.01
CA LYS A 64 13.41 4.67 -4.91
C LYS A 64 12.61 4.53 -6.22
N GLY A 65 11.64 3.62 -6.28
CA GLY A 65 11.02 3.21 -7.55
C GLY A 65 11.99 2.55 -8.53
N ASN A 66 13.26 2.33 -8.16
CA ASN A 66 14.29 1.76 -9.03
C ASN A 66 13.94 0.35 -9.51
N SER A 67 13.26 -0.42 -8.65
CA SER A 67 12.74 -1.77 -8.92
C SER A 67 11.39 -1.78 -9.64
N LEU A 68 10.78 -0.62 -9.89
CA LEU A 68 9.53 -0.57 -10.66
C LEU A 68 9.84 -0.76 -12.16
N PRO A 69 8.96 -1.45 -12.91
CA PRO A 69 9.06 -1.46 -14.36
C PRO A 69 9.04 -0.03 -14.94
N PRO A 70 9.71 0.22 -16.08
CA PRO A 70 9.83 1.56 -16.67
C PRO A 70 8.48 2.29 -16.85
N GLU A 71 7.43 1.55 -17.20
CA GLU A 71 6.06 2.04 -17.37
C GLU A 71 5.47 2.73 -16.12
N TYR A 72 5.92 2.37 -14.93
CA TYR A 72 5.47 2.98 -13.67
C TYR A 72 6.37 4.12 -13.21
N LYS A 73 7.63 4.20 -13.69
CA LYS A 73 8.62 5.17 -13.20
C LYS A 73 8.26 6.61 -13.57
N SER A 74 7.81 6.84 -14.80
CA SER A 74 7.52 8.19 -15.33
C SER A 74 6.40 8.90 -14.56
N THR A 75 5.45 8.16 -14.01
CA THR A 75 4.30 8.70 -13.26
C THR A 75 4.42 8.49 -11.74
N TYR A 76 5.54 7.94 -11.28
CA TYR A 76 5.68 7.48 -9.90
C TYR A 76 5.58 8.61 -8.87
N GLN A 77 6.35 9.68 -9.06
CA GLN A 77 6.34 10.83 -8.14
C GLN A 77 4.98 11.52 -8.13
N ASP A 78 4.38 11.74 -9.31
CA ASP A 78 3.03 12.31 -9.44
C ASP A 78 2.00 11.45 -8.70
N ALA A 79 2.05 10.13 -8.85
CA ALA A 79 1.16 9.21 -8.14
C ALA A 79 1.34 9.28 -6.61
N LEU A 80 2.55 9.52 -6.09
CA LEU A 80 2.79 9.67 -4.65
C LEU A 80 2.25 11.00 -4.10
N LEU A 81 2.26 12.06 -4.91
CA LEU A 81 1.76 13.39 -4.53
C LEU A 81 0.25 13.51 -4.71
N HIS A 82 -0.30 12.83 -5.71
CA HIS A 82 -1.71 12.88 -6.11
C HIS A 82 -2.35 11.48 -6.21
N PRO A 83 -2.33 10.67 -5.13
CA PRO A 83 -2.95 9.35 -5.13
C PRO A 83 -4.47 9.48 -5.31
N ALA A 84 -5.03 8.73 -6.27
CA ALA A 84 -6.48 8.55 -6.36
C ALA A 84 -6.97 7.49 -5.37
N ILE A 85 -6.21 6.40 -5.21
CA ILE A 85 -6.46 5.37 -4.20
C ILE A 85 -5.18 5.07 -3.44
N LEU A 86 -5.23 5.30 -2.13
CA LEU A 86 -4.15 5.01 -1.19
C LEU A 86 -4.38 3.65 -0.52
N HIS A 87 -3.41 2.75 -0.64
CA HIS A 87 -3.49 1.38 -0.15
C HIS A 87 -2.45 1.13 0.95
N TYR A 88 -2.91 1.08 2.21
CA TYR A 88 -2.07 0.75 3.37
C TYR A 88 -1.77 -0.76 3.45
N THR A 89 -0.90 -1.26 2.57
CA THR A 89 -0.55 -2.69 2.42
C THR A 89 0.25 -3.27 3.59
N ASN A 90 0.97 -2.43 4.34
CA ASN A 90 1.82 -2.86 5.45
C ASN A 90 1.24 -2.40 6.80
N ARG A 91 1.95 -1.53 7.54
CA ARG A 91 1.49 -1.01 8.84
C ARG A 91 0.19 -0.24 8.68
N LYS A 92 -0.80 -0.59 9.48
CA LYS A 92 -2.15 -0.02 9.34
C LYS A 92 -2.21 1.36 10.01
N PRO A 93 -2.93 2.33 9.42
CA PRO A 93 -2.96 3.69 9.93
C PRO A 93 -3.57 3.81 11.34
N TRP A 94 -4.45 2.88 11.71
CA TRP A 94 -5.01 2.75 13.06
C TRP A 94 -4.03 2.20 14.11
N GLU A 95 -2.84 1.73 13.72
CA GLU A 95 -1.81 1.32 14.68
C GLU A 95 -1.08 2.53 15.27
N TYR A 96 -0.63 2.42 16.53
CA TYR A 96 0.04 3.52 17.24
C TYR A 96 1.46 3.79 16.70
N HIS A 97 2.15 2.77 16.18
CA HIS A 97 3.51 2.87 15.62
C HIS A 97 3.52 3.12 14.11
N CYS A 98 2.37 3.28 13.46
CA CYS A 98 2.32 3.62 12.04
C CYS A 98 2.93 5.02 11.80
N MET A 99 3.88 5.07 10.86
CA MET A 99 4.63 6.28 10.47
C MET A 99 4.39 6.67 9.01
N HIS A 100 3.39 6.10 8.35
CA HIS A 100 3.05 6.43 6.96
C HIS A 100 2.77 7.95 6.84
N PRO A 101 3.31 8.67 5.84
CA PRO A 101 3.18 10.13 5.74
C PRO A 101 1.71 10.58 5.63
N LEU A 102 0.88 9.79 4.96
CA LEU A 102 -0.56 10.04 4.82
C LEU A 102 -1.40 9.36 5.91
N ARG A 103 -0.86 9.05 7.09
CA ARG A 103 -1.63 8.41 8.19
C ARG A 103 -2.84 9.25 8.63
N LYS A 104 -2.73 10.58 8.63
CA LYS A 104 -3.83 11.48 9.05
C LYS A 104 -5.07 11.31 8.19
N LEU A 105 -4.89 11.09 6.88
CA LEU A 105 -5.97 10.95 5.91
C LEU A 105 -6.95 9.83 6.28
N PHE A 106 -6.44 8.71 6.79
CA PHE A 106 -7.31 7.63 7.30
C PHE A 106 -8.25 8.12 8.41
N TYR A 107 -7.75 8.89 9.37
CA TYR A 107 -8.57 9.42 10.47
C TYR A 107 -9.53 10.50 10.01
N ASP A 108 -9.13 11.32 9.02
CA ASP A 108 -10.01 12.32 8.41
C ASP A 108 -11.26 11.65 7.81
N TYR A 109 -11.09 10.54 7.07
CA TYR A 109 -12.22 9.76 6.55
C TYR A 109 -12.93 8.93 7.62
N GLN A 110 -12.22 8.37 8.60
CA GLN A 110 -12.84 7.64 9.70
C GLN A 110 -13.85 8.52 10.47
N ASN A 111 -13.55 9.80 10.63
CA ASN A 111 -14.43 10.76 11.29
C ASN A 111 -15.74 11.04 10.52
N LEU A 112 -15.84 10.61 9.26
CA LEU A 112 -17.08 10.66 8.47
C LEU A 112 -17.94 9.38 8.61
N THR A 113 -17.51 8.43 9.44
CA THR A 113 -18.19 7.14 9.65
C THR A 113 -18.69 7.04 11.10
N PRO A 114 -19.53 6.04 11.43
CA PRO A 114 -19.92 5.76 12.82
C PRO A 114 -18.74 5.47 13.78
N TYR A 115 -17.54 5.23 13.25
CA TYR A 115 -16.31 5.04 14.03
C TYR A 115 -15.59 6.37 14.33
N ALA A 116 -16.26 7.51 14.13
CA ALA A 116 -15.70 8.82 14.42
C ALA A 116 -15.17 8.91 15.85
N GLY A 117 -14.02 9.57 16.01
CA GLY A 117 -13.36 9.69 17.31
C GLY A 117 -12.74 8.41 17.85
N GLN A 118 -12.88 7.24 17.21
CA GLN A 118 -12.26 5.99 17.70
C GLN A 118 -10.79 5.91 17.28
N SER A 119 -9.88 6.53 18.05
CA SER A 119 -8.45 6.42 17.81
C SER A 119 -7.77 5.49 18.81
N VAL A 120 -6.80 4.68 18.35
CA VAL A 120 -5.87 3.97 19.25
C VAL A 120 -5.14 4.93 20.19
N LEU A 121 -5.00 6.20 19.79
CA LEU A 121 -4.35 7.25 20.57
C LEU A 121 -5.29 7.90 21.60
N ASN A 122 -6.55 7.49 21.70
CA ASN A 122 -7.38 7.89 22.86
C ASN A 122 -6.89 7.19 24.13
N ASN A 123 -6.22 6.04 24.00
CA ASN A 123 -5.60 5.36 25.12
C ASN A 123 -4.28 6.08 25.51
N PRO A 124 -4.12 6.57 26.76
CA PRO A 124 -2.95 7.32 27.20
C PRO A 124 -1.65 6.51 27.13
N LEU A 125 -1.68 5.21 27.45
CA LEU A 125 -0.52 4.34 27.33
C LEU A 125 -0.06 4.22 25.88
N LYS A 126 -0.99 4.12 24.93
CA LYS A 126 -0.66 4.08 23.49
C LYS A 126 -0.11 5.41 22.98
N ARG A 127 -0.53 6.55 23.56
CA ARG A 127 0.09 7.86 23.29
C ARG A 127 1.53 7.90 23.75
N ILE A 128 1.80 7.44 24.98
CA ILE A 128 3.15 7.37 25.54
C ILE A 128 4.02 6.42 24.70
N HIS A 129 3.52 5.22 24.36
CA HIS A 129 4.24 4.29 23.50
C HIS A 129 4.55 4.89 22.12
N ARG A 130 3.60 5.63 21.51
CA ARG A 130 3.86 6.31 20.24
C ARG A 130 4.93 7.39 20.41
N PHE A 131 4.87 8.18 21.47
CA PHE A 131 5.87 9.21 21.75
C PHE A 131 7.28 8.60 21.88
N ILE A 132 7.43 7.58 22.73
CA ILE A 132 8.70 6.84 22.90
C ILE A 132 9.17 6.23 21.57
N HIS A 133 8.26 5.65 20.78
CA HIS A 133 8.59 5.09 19.47
C HIS A 133 9.11 6.15 18.48
N LEU A 134 8.57 7.37 18.53
CA LEU A 134 8.98 8.46 17.63
C LEU A 134 10.27 9.15 18.07
N LEU A 135 10.59 9.12 19.38
CA LEU A 135 11.73 9.82 19.98
C LEU A 135 13.07 9.58 19.25
N PRO A 136 13.48 8.33 18.91
CA PRO A 136 14.76 8.11 18.22
C PRO A 136 14.82 8.74 16.82
N TYR A 137 13.68 8.90 16.15
CA TYR A 137 13.61 9.53 14.83
C TYR A 137 13.61 11.05 14.91
N LEU A 138 13.06 11.62 16.00
CA LEU A 138 13.06 13.06 16.27
C LEU A 138 14.45 13.53 16.71
N LEU A 139 15.14 12.74 17.54
CA LEU A 139 16.50 13.00 18.02
C LEU A 139 17.60 12.66 17.00
N GLY A 140 17.24 12.14 15.82
CA GLY A 140 18.21 11.81 14.77
C GLY A 140 18.98 10.50 14.96
N PHE A 141 18.77 9.76 16.06
CA PHE A 141 19.38 8.44 16.29
C PHE A 141 18.94 7.37 15.28
N LYS A 142 17.76 7.52 14.67
CA LYS A 142 17.25 6.64 13.60
C LYS A 142 16.82 7.44 12.38
N GLN A 143 17.21 6.96 11.20
CA GLN A 143 16.75 7.53 9.94
C GLN A 143 15.26 7.29 9.71
N LYS A 144 14.55 8.32 9.22
CA LYS A 144 13.14 8.23 8.83
C LYS A 144 13.00 7.26 7.64
N ARG A 145 12.13 6.26 7.79
CA ARG A 145 11.88 5.23 6.77
C ARG A 145 11.09 5.72 5.56
N TYR A 146 10.27 6.77 5.73
CA TYR A 146 9.40 7.30 4.68
C TYR A 146 9.90 8.65 4.16
N TYR A 147 9.60 8.96 2.90
CA TYR A 147 9.71 10.31 2.35
C TYR A 147 8.72 11.24 3.07
N SER A 148 9.13 12.49 3.32
CA SER A 148 8.16 13.54 3.61
C SER A 148 7.55 14.01 2.29
N LEU A 149 6.29 14.49 2.36
CA LEU A 149 5.62 15.05 1.20
C LEU A 149 6.33 16.29 0.66
N SER A 150 6.98 17.08 1.53
CA SER A 150 7.82 18.21 1.12
C SER A 150 8.98 17.77 0.23
N THR A 151 9.73 16.75 0.66
CA THR A 151 10.83 16.18 -0.13
C THR A 151 10.34 15.60 -1.45
N LEU A 152 9.14 15.03 -1.52
CA LEU A 152 8.60 14.55 -2.79
C LEU A 152 8.27 15.70 -3.76
N ARG A 153 7.83 16.86 -3.25
CA ARG A 153 7.54 18.05 -4.07
C ARG A 153 8.80 18.76 -4.56
N GLU A 154 9.86 18.76 -3.76
CA GLU A 154 11.16 19.37 -4.12
C GLU A 154 11.92 18.59 -5.21
N ASN A 155 11.56 17.32 -5.46
CA ASN A 155 12.21 16.45 -6.45
C ASN A 155 11.42 16.36 -7.78
N GLN A 156 10.40 17.19 -7.98
CA GLN A 156 9.74 17.43 -9.27
C GLN A 156 10.55 18.42 -10.10
#